data_AF-A0A2E0QNM0-F1
#
_entry.id   AF-A0A2E0QNM0-F1
#
_cell.length_a   1.000
_cell.length_b   1.000
_cell.length_c   1.000
_cell.angle_alpha   90.00
_cell.angle_beta   90.00
_cell.angle_gamma   90.00
#
_symmetry.space_group_name_H-M   'P 1'
#
loop_
_entity.id
_entity.type
_entity.pdbx_description
1 polymer ?
#
loop_
_entity_poly.entity_id
_entity_poly.type
_entity_poly.pdbx_seq_one_letter_code
_entity_poly.pdbx_strand_id
1 'polypeptide(L)'
;MKPSDLVENQSDRTYQWEGLVFNLLCGVYFLTLGPVVTNAAYSAIHAEAWNSVWLGFIIIAIILLEIYAFPKKMRYVRHAARAHGDDLGTGFWMWMFHAVISIILLFTMAGCFGVTITEGSEADLPWWLMVAIPVTVIKELGFMMCLLVGKDDEEDNAEEREKYKRPNRKEWVLDLILIFYACIGYSATWAALTKNMAMERDNTVMFVVNIFVSFLLFLIFYIPLRIPYWLEEIARMKTKRDFLLLFGSILIAYLPTIWSLR
;
A
#
# COMPACT_ATOMS: atom_id res chain seq x y z
N MET A 1 -37.14 -14.18 12.76
CA MET A 1 -35.82 -14.12 12.10
C MET A 1 -35.78 -15.22 11.06
N LYS A 2 -35.62 -14.87 9.78
CA LYS A 2 -35.45 -15.88 8.74
C LYS A 2 -34.00 -16.39 8.77
N PRO A 3 -33.73 -17.66 8.41
CA PRO A 3 -32.37 -18.19 8.32
C PRO A 3 -31.44 -17.36 7.41
N SER A 4 -31.99 -16.65 6.42
CA SER A 4 -31.27 -15.70 5.57
C SER A 4 -30.61 -14.58 6.38
N ASP A 5 -31.29 -14.07 7.40
CA ASP A 5 -30.87 -12.89 8.17
C ASP A 5 -29.70 -13.21 9.11
N LEU A 6 -29.52 -14.50 9.46
CA LEU A 6 -28.42 -14.97 10.30
C LEU A 6 -27.12 -15.17 9.52
N VAL A 7 -27.22 -15.61 8.25
CA VAL A 7 -26.05 -15.84 7.38
C VAL A 7 -25.45 -14.51 6.92
N GLU A 8 -26.29 -13.53 6.62
CA GLU A 8 -25.85 -12.18 6.22
C GLU A 8 -25.01 -11.51 7.33
N ASN A 9 -25.46 -11.63 8.58
CA ASN A 9 -24.82 -11.03 9.75
C ASN A 9 -23.46 -11.69 10.13
N GLN A 10 -23.25 -12.97 9.81
CA GLN A 10 -21.96 -13.63 10.03
C GLN A 10 -20.92 -13.24 9.00
N SER A 11 -21.33 -13.09 7.73
CA SER A 11 -20.41 -12.70 6.67
C SER A 11 -19.84 -11.31 6.93
N ASP A 12 -20.64 -10.35 7.40
CA ASP A 12 -20.20 -8.97 7.62
C ASP A 12 -19.14 -8.81 8.73
N ARG A 13 -19.12 -9.70 9.72
CA ARG A 13 -18.15 -9.63 10.81
C ARG A 13 -16.74 -10.00 10.39
N THR A 14 -16.58 -10.89 9.40
CA THR A 14 -15.24 -11.39 9.04
C THR A 14 -14.37 -10.31 8.42
N TYR A 15 -14.98 -9.43 7.61
CA TYR A 15 -14.29 -8.35 6.91
C TYR A 15 -13.78 -7.23 7.81
N GLN A 16 -14.44 -6.97 8.94
CA GLN A 16 -14.01 -5.91 9.87
C GLN A 16 -12.63 -6.18 10.48
N TRP A 17 -12.22 -7.46 10.53
CA TRP A 17 -10.95 -7.85 11.11
C TRP A 17 -9.82 -7.89 10.09
N GLU A 18 -10.09 -7.97 8.79
CA GLU A 18 -9.06 -8.10 7.75
C GLU A 18 -8.17 -6.86 7.70
N GLY A 19 -8.75 -5.65 7.72
CA GLY A 19 -7.99 -4.40 7.77
C GLY A 19 -7.22 -4.20 9.09
N LEU A 20 -7.79 -4.64 10.22
CA LEU A 20 -7.06 -4.64 11.49
C LEU A 20 -5.86 -5.59 11.46
N VAL A 21 -6.05 -6.81 10.94
CA VAL A 21 -4.99 -7.82 10.80
C VAL A 21 -3.90 -7.31 9.86
N PHE A 22 -4.29 -6.69 8.74
CA PHE A 22 -3.36 -6.02 7.82
C PHE A 22 -2.48 -5.00 8.56
N ASN A 23 -3.10 -4.05 9.26
CA ASN A 23 -2.36 -2.99 9.96
C ASN A 23 -1.53 -3.53 11.13
N LEU A 24 -1.99 -4.58 11.82
CA LEU A 24 -1.24 -5.26 12.87
C LEU A 24 0.02 -5.92 12.30
N LEU A 25 -0.09 -6.64 11.18
CA LEU A 25 1.04 -7.27 10.51
C LEU A 25 2.04 -6.23 10.00
N CYS A 26 1.56 -5.14 9.41
CA CYS A 26 2.39 -3.99 9.04
C CYS A 26 3.10 -3.40 10.26
N GLY A 27 2.40 -3.21 11.39
CA GLY A 27 2.99 -2.72 12.62
C GLY A 27 4.10 -3.60 13.17
N VAL A 28 3.90 -4.93 13.20
CA VAL A 28 4.93 -5.90 13.59
C VAL A 28 6.12 -5.84 12.63
N TYR A 29 5.87 -5.76 11.34
CA TYR A 29 6.93 -5.60 10.33
C TYR A 29 7.73 -4.30 10.55
N PHE A 30 7.05 -3.15 10.75
CA PHE A 30 7.72 -1.86 10.93
C PHE A 30 8.55 -1.79 12.21
N LEU A 31 8.18 -2.53 13.26
CA LEU A 31 9.02 -2.65 14.47
C LEU A 31 10.26 -3.52 14.25
N THR A 32 10.19 -4.52 13.38
CA THR A 32 11.21 -5.58 13.27
C THR A 32 12.10 -5.41 12.05
N LEU A 33 11.52 -5.52 10.85
CA LEU A 33 12.23 -5.49 9.57
C LEU A 33 12.26 -4.09 8.93
N GLY A 34 11.32 -3.22 9.32
CA GLY A 34 11.22 -1.84 8.85
C GLY A 34 12.56 -1.08 8.87
N PRO A 35 13.29 -1.02 10.00
CA PRO A 35 14.56 -0.30 10.09
C PRO A 35 15.63 -0.83 9.13
N VAL A 36 15.66 -2.16 8.89
CA VAL A 36 16.63 -2.79 7.98
C VAL A 36 16.34 -2.35 6.54
N VAL A 37 15.08 -2.43 6.11
CA VAL A 37 14.67 -2.04 4.76
C VAL A 37 14.81 -0.54 4.55
N THR A 38 14.41 0.28 5.52
CA THR A 38 14.55 1.75 5.45
C THR A 38 16.02 2.17 5.36
N ASN A 39 16.92 1.56 6.12
CA ASN A 39 18.34 1.85 6.01
C ASN A 39 18.92 1.42 4.66
N ALA A 40 18.58 0.23 4.18
CA ALA A 40 19.04 -0.26 2.88
C ALA A 40 18.52 0.59 1.71
N ALA A 41 17.25 1.01 1.75
CA ALA A 41 16.63 1.90 0.76
C ALA A 41 17.29 3.29 0.75
N TYR A 42 17.56 3.86 1.93
CA TYR A 42 18.27 5.13 2.00
C TYR A 42 19.67 5.04 1.43
N SER A 43 20.43 4.00 1.80
CA SER A 43 21.76 3.76 1.27
C SER A 43 21.74 3.56 -0.24
N ALA A 44 20.71 2.91 -0.79
CA ALA A 44 20.54 2.77 -2.23
C ALA A 44 20.36 4.11 -2.96
N ILE A 45 19.66 5.08 -2.34
CA ILE A 45 19.41 6.39 -2.96
C ILE A 45 20.63 7.32 -2.85
N HIS A 46 21.39 7.25 -1.75
CA HIS A 46 22.41 8.25 -1.42
C HIS A 46 23.86 7.76 -1.44
N ALA A 47 24.10 6.45 -1.31
CA ALA A 47 25.45 5.90 -1.30
C ALA A 47 25.76 5.26 -2.66
N GLU A 48 26.93 5.56 -3.20
CA GLU A 48 27.47 4.94 -4.45
C GLU A 48 27.76 3.43 -4.30
N ALA A 49 27.29 2.79 -3.23
CA ALA A 49 27.68 1.44 -2.86
C ALA A 49 26.60 0.41 -3.16
N TRP A 50 27.00 -0.69 -3.80
CA TRP A 50 26.21 -1.89 -4.14
C TRP A 50 25.73 -2.70 -2.91
N ASN A 51 25.65 -2.06 -1.74
CA ASN A 51 25.39 -2.71 -0.46
C ASN A 51 23.94 -3.19 -0.30
N SER A 52 23.03 -2.75 -1.17
CA SER A 52 21.59 -3.01 -1.08
C SER A 52 21.02 -3.77 -2.29
N VAL A 53 21.84 -4.46 -3.10
CA VAL A 53 21.38 -5.21 -4.29
C VAL A 53 20.27 -6.21 -3.95
N TRP A 54 20.34 -6.86 -2.78
CA TRP A 54 19.31 -7.78 -2.29
C TRP A 54 17.92 -7.12 -2.18
N LEU A 55 17.86 -5.85 -1.75
CA LEU A 55 16.61 -5.10 -1.65
C LEU A 55 16.06 -4.80 -3.05
N GLY A 56 16.93 -4.51 -4.03
CA GLY A 56 16.55 -4.35 -5.43
C GLY A 56 15.82 -5.58 -5.98
N PHE A 57 16.34 -6.79 -5.72
CA PHE A 57 15.66 -8.03 -6.11
C PHE A 57 14.32 -8.24 -5.39
N ILE A 58 14.23 -7.89 -4.11
CA ILE A 58 12.98 -7.96 -3.36
C ILE A 58 11.95 -6.99 -3.95
N ILE A 59 12.34 -5.74 -4.25
CA ILE A 59 11.46 -4.74 -4.87
C ILE A 59 10.94 -5.23 -6.23
N ILE A 60 11.80 -5.81 -7.07
CA ILE A 60 11.38 -6.42 -8.34
C ILE A 60 10.33 -7.51 -8.09
N ALA A 61 10.62 -8.44 -7.17
CA ALA A 61 9.73 -9.56 -6.87
C ALA A 61 8.35 -9.08 -6.38
N ILE A 62 8.30 -8.12 -5.45
CA ILE A 62 7.02 -7.62 -4.93
C ILE A 62 6.24 -6.84 -5.98
N ILE A 63 6.89 -6.06 -6.87
CA ILE A 63 6.19 -5.34 -7.95
C ILE A 63 5.58 -6.36 -8.93
N LEU A 64 6.31 -7.41 -9.29
CA LEU A 64 5.76 -8.48 -10.15
C LEU A 64 4.59 -9.21 -9.49
N LEU A 65 4.70 -9.51 -8.19
CA LEU A 65 3.62 -10.13 -7.44
C LEU A 65 2.41 -9.20 -7.29
N GLU A 66 2.64 -7.90 -7.14
CA GLU A 66 1.60 -6.87 -7.08
C GLU A 66 0.79 -6.80 -8.39
N ILE A 67 1.47 -6.79 -9.55
CA ILE A 67 0.83 -6.81 -10.89
C ILE A 67 -0.20 -7.94 -11.00
N TYR A 68 0.10 -9.08 -10.38
CA TYR A 68 -0.80 -10.22 -10.33
C TYR A 68 -1.87 -10.09 -9.23
N ALA A 69 -1.48 -9.70 -8.02
CA ALA A 69 -2.33 -9.75 -6.85
C ALA A 69 -3.36 -8.62 -6.81
N PHE A 70 -2.96 -7.41 -7.18
CA PHE A 70 -3.81 -6.22 -7.09
C PHE A 70 -5.06 -6.33 -7.98
N PRO A 71 -4.97 -6.61 -9.30
CA PRO A 71 -6.16 -6.73 -10.14
C PRO A 71 -7.09 -7.86 -9.70
N LYS A 72 -6.53 -8.96 -9.18
CA LYS A 72 -7.31 -10.09 -8.69
C LYS A 72 -8.04 -9.75 -7.40
N LYS A 73 -7.37 -9.15 -6.41
CA LYS A 73 -8.00 -8.71 -5.15
C LYS A 73 -9.08 -7.65 -5.42
N MET A 74 -8.81 -6.71 -6.33
CA MET A 74 -9.78 -5.68 -6.70
C MET A 74 -11.09 -6.22 -7.28
N ARG A 75 -11.14 -7.45 -7.81
CA ARG A 75 -12.40 -8.10 -8.21
C ARG A 75 -13.24 -8.51 -7.00
N TYR A 76 -12.61 -9.08 -5.98
CA TYR A 76 -13.28 -9.41 -4.70
C TYR A 76 -13.80 -8.14 -4.02
N VAL A 77 -12.95 -7.11 -3.93
CA VAL A 77 -13.30 -5.80 -3.34
C VAL A 77 -14.51 -5.19 -4.05
N ARG A 78 -14.49 -5.14 -5.39
CA ARG A 78 -15.60 -4.55 -6.18
C ARG A 78 -16.91 -5.29 -5.98
N HIS A 79 -16.87 -6.62 -5.94
CA HIS A 79 -18.05 -7.42 -5.67
C HIS A 79 -18.65 -7.08 -4.29
N ALA A 80 -17.82 -6.93 -3.26
CA ALA A 80 -18.25 -6.54 -1.92
C ALA A 80 -18.72 -5.07 -1.84
N ALA A 81 -18.06 -4.16 -2.55
CA ALA A 81 -18.36 -2.73 -2.54
C ALA A 81 -19.65 -2.38 -3.32
N ARG A 82 -19.94 -3.07 -4.43
CA ARG A 82 -21.20 -2.88 -5.19
C ARG A 82 -22.44 -3.12 -4.33
N ALA A 83 -22.37 -4.02 -3.34
CA ALA A 83 -23.46 -4.24 -2.39
C ALA A 83 -23.78 -3.03 -1.51
N HIS A 84 -22.87 -2.05 -1.44
CA HIS A 84 -22.94 -0.90 -0.53
C HIS A 84 -23.08 0.45 -1.25
N GLY A 85 -23.12 0.49 -2.58
CA GLY A 85 -23.50 1.67 -3.37
C GLY A 85 -22.47 2.81 -3.43
N ASP A 86 -21.19 2.52 -3.22
CA ASP A 86 -20.15 3.55 -3.12
C ASP A 86 -19.76 4.18 -4.48
N ASP A 87 -19.44 5.47 -4.46
CA ASP A 87 -19.16 6.27 -5.65
C ASP A 87 -17.65 6.32 -5.93
N LEU A 88 -17.26 5.99 -7.16
CA LEU A 88 -15.89 5.63 -7.59
C LEU A 88 -14.83 6.76 -7.46
N GLY A 89 -15.20 7.96 -6.99
CA GLY A 89 -14.33 9.15 -6.94
C GLY A 89 -13.13 9.04 -6.00
N THR A 90 -13.21 8.23 -4.93
CA THR A 90 -12.09 8.01 -3.99
C THR A 90 -10.94 7.22 -4.63
N GLY A 91 -11.24 6.39 -5.63
CA GLY A 91 -10.25 5.53 -6.31
C GLY A 91 -9.17 6.31 -7.07
N PHE A 92 -9.53 7.45 -7.69
CA PHE A 92 -8.59 8.22 -8.52
C PHE A 92 -7.45 8.84 -7.70
N TRP A 93 -7.77 9.47 -6.56
CA TRP A 93 -6.76 10.10 -5.72
C TRP A 93 -5.79 9.07 -5.14
N MET A 94 -6.30 7.94 -4.67
CA MET A 94 -5.44 6.88 -4.17
C MET A 94 -4.56 6.30 -5.27
N TRP A 95 -5.09 6.12 -6.48
CA TRP A 95 -4.30 5.70 -7.64
C TRP A 95 -3.16 6.69 -7.96
N MET A 96 -3.42 7.99 -7.95
CA MET A 96 -2.39 9.00 -8.24
C MET A 96 -1.20 8.88 -7.27
N PHE A 97 -1.48 8.77 -5.97
CA PHE A 97 -0.41 8.59 -4.99
C PHE A 97 0.25 7.21 -5.10
N HIS A 98 -0.50 6.17 -5.45
CA HIS A 98 0.06 4.86 -5.72
C HIS A 98 1.08 4.90 -6.87
N ALA A 99 0.76 5.62 -7.95
CA ALA A 99 1.67 5.81 -9.07
C ALA A 99 2.96 6.54 -8.66
N VAL A 100 2.86 7.58 -7.81
CA VAL A 100 4.03 8.26 -7.24
C VAL A 100 4.91 7.28 -6.44
N ILE A 101 4.30 6.44 -5.60
CA ILE A 101 5.04 5.43 -4.83
C ILE A 101 5.75 4.43 -5.76
N SER A 102 5.08 3.94 -6.80
CA SER A 102 5.70 3.04 -7.78
C SER A 102 6.93 3.66 -8.46
N ILE A 103 6.90 4.96 -8.75
CA ILE A 103 8.07 5.67 -9.29
C ILE A 103 9.19 5.78 -8.24
N ILE A 104 8.87 6.08 -6.99
CA ILE A 104 9.86 6.09 -5.90
C ILE A 104 10.50 4.71 -5.72
N LEU A 105 9.72 3.63 -5.79
CA LEU A 105 10.24 2.26 -5.71
C LEU A 105 11.11 1.90 -6.90
N LEU A 106 10.75 2.34 -8.10
CA LEU A 106 11.57 2.15 -9.30
C LEU A 106 12.94 2.83 -9.14
N PHE A 107 12.98 4.07 -8.65
CA PHE A 107 14.26 4.76 -8.43
C PHE A 107 15.04 4.18 -7.25
N THR A 108 14.37 3.75 -6.19
CA THR A 108 15.02 3.05 -5.07
C THR A 108 15.65 1.74 -5.56
N MET A 109 14.94 0.99 -6.40
CA MET A 109 15.45 -0.23 -7.04
C MET A 109 16.67 0.08 -7.92
N ALA A 110 16.61 1.15 -8.72
CA ALA A 110 17.74 1.57 -9.55
C ALA A 110 18.98 1.92 -8.72
N GLY A 111 18.79 2.67 -7.62
CA GLY A 111 19.84 2.95 -6.64
C GLY A 111 20.43 1.68 -6.03
N CYS A 112 19.62 0.64 -5.78
CA CYS A 112 20.11 -0.65 -5.27
C CYS A 112 21.08 -1.34 -6.26
N PHE A 113 20.98 -1.04 -7.56
CA PHE A 113 21.87 -1.51 -8.62
C PHE A 113 22.95 -0.48 -9.00
N GLY A 114 23.19 0.52 -8.14
CA GLY A 114 24.25 1.51 -8.31
C GLY A 114 23.94 2.62 -9.30
N VAL A 115 22.68 2.81 -9.71
CA VAL A 115 22.29 3.94 -10.55
C VAL A 115 22.12 5.18 -9.69
N THR A 116 23.01 6.16 -9.86
CA THR A 116 22.92 7.47 -9.21
C THR A 116 22.25 8.47 -10.14
N ILE A 117 21.16 9.11 -9.68
CA ILE A 117 20.49 10.18 -10.41
C ILE A 117 20.98 11.50 -9.82
N THR A 118 22.09 12.02 -10.34
CA THR A 118 22.66 13.31 -9.90
C THR A 118 22.01 14.47 -10.65
N GLU A 119 21.71 15.55 -9.93
CA GLU A 119 21.29 16.81 -10.53
C GLU A 119 22.44 17.42 -11.34
N GLY A 120 22.24 17.66 -12.64
CA GLY A 120 23.09 18.57 -13.43
C GLY A 120 24.15 17.96 -14.35
N SER A 121 24.38 16.65 -14.33
CA SER A 121 25.06 15.97 -15.45
C SER A 121 24.01 15.53 -16.48
N GLU A 122 24.37 15.44 -17.77
CA GLU A 122 23.63 14.61 -18.72
C GLU A 122 23.63 13.18 -18.15
N ALA A 123 22.64 12.87 -17.31
CA ALA A 123 22.58 11.61 -16.62
C ALA A 123 22.29 10.55 -17.68
N ASP A 124 23.32 9.79 -18.04
CA ASP A 124 23.20 8.59 -18.87
C ASP A 124 22.37 7.57 -18.08
N LEU A 125 21.05 7.72 -18.13
CA LEU A 125 20.13 6.75 -17.57
C LEU A 125 20.39 5.42 -18.30
N PRO A 126 20.63 4.33 -17.57
CA PRO A 126 20.86 3.05 -18.24
C PRO A 126 19.60 2.70 -19.05
N TRP A 127 19.81 2.13 -20.24
CA TRP A 127 18.73 1.85 -21.20
C TRP A 127 17.57 1.06 -20.57
N TRP A 128 17.86 0.17 -19.62
CA TRP A 128 16.84 -0.62 -18.94
C TRP A 128 15.91 0.25 -18.07
N LEU A 129 16.43 1.34 -17.48
CA LEU A 129 15.63 2.28 -16.68
C LEU A 129 14.76 3.14 -17.60
N MET A 130 15.28 3.52 -18.77
CA MET A 130 14.49 4.20 -19.82
C MET A 130 13.29 3.36 -20.28
N VAL A 131 13.40 2.03 -20.25
CA VAL A 131 12.28 1.11 -20.53
C VAL A 131 11.40 0.88 -19.29
N ALA A 132 11.99 0.79 -18.10
CA ALA A 132 11.25 0.52 -16.87
C ALA A 132 10.29 1.65 -16.47
N ILE A 133 10.65 2.92 -16.74
CA ILE A 133 9.78 4.07 -16.48
C ILE A 133 8.44 3.98 -17.24
N PRO A 134 8.42 3.89 -18.59
CA PRO A 134 7.15 3.77 -19.33
C PRO A 134 6.41 2.48 -18.99
N VAL A 135 7.10 1.35 -18.75
CA VAL A 135 6.45 0.11 -18.29
C VAL A 135 5.74 0.33 -16.95
N THR A 136 6.35 1.05 -16.02
CA THR A 136 5.74 1.40 -14.72
C THR A 136 4.52 2.32 -14.90
N VAL A 137 4.59 3.30 -15.80
CA VAL A 137 3.43 4.15 -16.12
C VAL A 137 2.29 3.33 -16.74
N ILE A 138 2.58 2.45 -17.69
CA ILE A 138 1.59 1.54 -18.30
C ILE A 138 0.97 0.63 -17.23
N LYS A 139 1.78 0.09 -16.30
CA LYS A 139 1.32 -0.70 -15.15
C LYS A 139 0.27 0.09 -14.35
N GLU A 140 0.61 1.31 -13.95
CA GLU A 140 -0.28 2.16 -13.15
C GLU A 140 -1.55 2.53 -13.91
N LEU A 141 -1.47 2.85 -15.20
CA LEU A 141 -2.67 3.06 -16.03
C LEU A 141 -3.55 1.81 -16.10
N GLY A 142 -2.94 0.61 -16.17
CA GLY A 142 -3.67 -0.66 -16.08
C GLY A 142 -4.41 -0.84 -14.74
N PHE A 143 -3.80 -0.43 -13.62
CA PHE A 143 -4.45 -0.42 -12.31
C PHE A 143 -5.59 0.59 -12.24
N MET A 144 -5.42 1.78 -12.82
CA MET A 144 -6.50 2.77 -12.94
C MET A 144 -7.69 2.19 -13.70
N MET A 145 -7.44 1.55 -14.84
CA MET A 145 -8.51 0.88 -15.62
C MET A 145 -9.19 -0.21 -14.81
N CYS A 146 -8.45 -0.94 -13.98
CA CYS A 146 -9.08 -1.88 -13.04
C CYS A 146 -9.98 -1.15 -12.05
N LEU A 147 -9.62 0.01 -11.53
CA LEU A 147 -10.48 0.76 -10.60
C LEU A 147 -11.74 1.32 -11.29
N LEU A 148 -11.63 1.75 -12.54
CA LEU A 148 -12.71 2.42 -13.29
C LEU A 148 -13.68 1.45 -14.00
N VAL A 149 -13.16 0.38 -14.60
CA VAL A 149 -13.96 -0.60 -15.37
C VAL A 149 -14.65 -1.53 -14.38
N GLY A 150 -15.77 -1.07 -13.83
CA GLY A 150 -16.47 -1.77 -12.76
C GLY A 150 -17.99 -1.64 -12.78
N LYS A 151 -18.61 -1.12 -13.84
CA LYS A 151 -20.05 -0.87 -13.84
C LYS A 151 -20.89 -1.73 -14.79
N ASP A 152 -20.38 -2.23 -15.92
CA ASP A 152 -21.33 -2.51 -17.01
C ASP A 152 -21.58 -3.97 -17.42
N ASP A 153 -20.73 -4.97 -17.10
CA ASP A 153 -20.84 -6.29 -17.78
C ASP A 153 -21.11 -7.54 -16.91
N GLU A 154 -21.24 -7.42 -15.58
CA GLU A 154 -21.45 -8.59 -14.69
C GLU A 154 -22.86 -8.60 -14.05
N GLU A 155 -23.89 -8.29 -14.85
CA GLU A 155 -25.26 -8.65 -14.47
C GLU A 155 -25.44 -10.19 -14.60
N ASP A 156 -25.75 -10.82 -13.47
CA ASP A 156 -26.54 -12.05 -13.36
C ASP A 156 -25.95 -13.47 -13.56
N ASN A 157 -24.63 -13.67 -13.53
CA ASN A 157 -24.11 -15.05 -13.36
C ASN A 157 -23.99 -15.44 -11.88
N ALA A 158 -24.92 -16.28 -11.40
CA ALA A 158 -24.89 -16.85 -10.04
C ALA A 158 -23.58 -17.61 -9.72
N GLU A 159 -22.95 -18.22 -10.72
CA GLU A 159 -21.64 -18.88 -10.58
C GLU A 159 -20.50 -17.92 -10.23
N GLU A 160 -20.53 -16.68 -10.74
CA GLU A 160 -19.52 -15.68 -10.39
C GLU A 160 -19.68 -15.20 -8.96
N ARG A 161 -20.92 -15.09 -8.47
CA ARG A 161 -21.18 -14.76 -7.05
C ARG A 161 -20.60 -15.79 -6.10
N GLU A 162 -20.66 -17.09 -6.44
CA GLU A 162 -20.03 -18.13 -5.62
C GLU A 162 -18.50 -18.06 -5.65
N LYS A 163 -17.89 -17.75 -6.80
CA LYS A 163 -16.43 -17.68 -6.95
C LYS A 163 -15.78 -16.62 -6.06
N TYR A 164 -16.47 -15.50 -5.85
CA TYR A 164 -16.01 -14.39 -5.02
C TYR A 164 -16.56 -14.43 -3.59
N LYS A 165 -17.21 -15.54 -3.18
CA LYS A 165 -17.69 -15.74 -1.81
C LYS A 165 -16.51 -15.94 -0.86
N ARG A 166 -16.54 -15.22 0.27
CA ARG A 166 -15.57 -15.33 1.37
C ARG A 166 -16.04 -16.32 2.45
N PRO A 167 -15.13 -16.97 3.19
CA PRO A 167 -13.66 -16.90 3.08
C PRO A 167 -13.10 -17.75 1.92
N ASN A 168 -12.09 -17.23 1.21
CA ASN A 168 -11.42 -17.95 0.12
C ASN A 168 -9.91 -18.03 0.39
N ARG A 169 -9.32 -19.24 0.38
CA ARG A 169 -7.87 -19.43 0.58
C ARG A 169 -7.04 -18.70 -0.47
N LYS A 170 -7.54 -18.60 -1.70
CA LYS A 170 -6.82 -17.89 -2.77
C LYS A 170 -6.71 -16.41 -2.47
N GLU A 171 -7.75 -15.82 -1.90
CA GLU A 171 -7.77 -14.41 -1.51
C GLU A 171 -6.76 -14.12 -0.40
N TRP A 172 -6.67 -14.98 0.61
CA TRP A 172 -5.66 -14.87 1.68
C TRP A 172 -4.22 -14.78 1.16
N VAL A 173 -3.90 -15.49 0.08
CA VAL A 173 -2.57 -15.42 -0.55
C VAL A 173 -2.37 -14.07 -1.23
N LEU A 174 -3.40 -13.54 -1.91
CA LEU A 174 -3.34 -12.20 -2.51
C LEU A 174 -3.15 -11.14 -1.42
N ASP A 175 -3.86 -11.30 -0.31
CA ASP A 175 -3.80 -10.38 0.83
C ASP A 175 -2.40 -10.35 1.44
N LEU A 176 -1.80 -11.51 1.65
CA LEU A 176 -0.43 -11.63 2.15
C LEU A 176 0.58 -10.95 1.20
N ILE A 177 0.44 -11.16 -0.11
CA ILE A 177 1.31 -10.51 -1.11
C ILE A 177 1.18 -8.99 -1.01
N LEU A 178 -0.04 -8.46 -0.92
CA LEU A 178 -0.29 -7.02 -0.83
C LEU A 178 0.17 -6.43 0.51
N ILE A 179 0.12 -7.19 1.60
CA ILE A 179 0.73 -6.81 2.89
C ILE A 179 2.24 -6.65 2.74
N PHE A 180 2.93 -7.64 2.14
CA PHE A 180 4.36 -7.56 1.90
C PHE A 180 4.73 -6.38 1.00
N TYR A 181 3.97 -6.16 -0.07
CA TYR A 181 4.14 -5.01 -0.94
C TYR A 181 3.97 -3.69 -0.19
N ALA A 182 2.91 -3.53 0.60
CA ALA A 182 2.69 -2.32 1.39
C ALA A 182 3.79 -2.09 2.43
N CYS A 183 4.25 -3.13 3.11
CA CYS A 183 5.32 -3.08 4.10
C CYS A 183 6.64 -2.59 3.49
N ILE A 184 7.10 -3.25 2.43
CA ILE A 184 8.38 -2.92 1.79
C ILE A 184 8.26 -1.59 1.03
N GLY A 185 7.17 -1.41 0.30
CA GLY A 185 6.88 -0.22 -0.47
C GLY A 185 6.85 1.03 0.40
N TYR A 186 6.17 0.94 1.55
CA TYR A 186 6.13 2.03 2.52
C TYR A 186 7.50 2.28 3.15
N SER A 187 8.21 1.26 3.64
CA SER A 187 9.54 1.45 4.26
C SER A 187 10.58 2.05 3.31
N ALA A 188 10.55 1.67 2.03
CA ALA A 188 11.42 2.23 1.00
C ALA A 188 11.05 3.69 0.68
N THR A 189 9.76 3.99 0.53
CA THR A 189 9.27 5.36 0.32
C THR A 189 9.58 6.25 1.52
N TRP A 190 9.38 5.73 2.73
CA TRP A 190 9.68 6.43 3.97
C TRP A 190 11.15 6.82 4.05
N ALA A 191 12.06 5.89 3.70
CA ALA A 191 13.50 6.16 3.66
C ALA A 191 13.87 7.32 2.73
N ALA A 192 13.23 7.39 1.57
CA ALA A 192 13.46 8.45 0.59
C ALA A 192 13.03 9.84 1.11
N LEU A 193 12.00 9.89 1.97
CA LEU A 193 11.39 11.15 2.40
C LEU A 193 11.91 11.65 3.75
N THR A 194 12.10 10.77 4.73
CA THR A 194 12.19 11.19 6.14
C THR A 194 13.58 11.08 6.74
N LYS A 195 14.53 10.39 6.10
CA LYS A 195 15.85 10.21 6.74
C LYS A 195 16.68 11.50 6.85
N ASN A 196 16.37 12.52 6.05
CA ASN A 196 16.95 13.87 6.21
C ASN A 196 16.08 14.78 7.11
N MET A 197 14.92 14.31 7.59
CA MET A 197 14.07 15.02 8.54
C MET A 197 14.49 14.62 9.97
N ALA A 198 15.53 15.28 10.50
CA ALA A 198 15.91 15.08 11.89
C ALA A 198 14.78 15.59 12.81
N MET A 199 14.25 14.71 13.67
CA MET A 199 13.29 15.12 14.69
C MET A 199 14.00 15.89 15.81
N GLU A 200 13.82 17.21 15.84
CA GLU A 200 14.25 18.04 16.97
C GLU A 200 13.52 17.61 18.26
N ARG A 201 14.25 17.07 19.24
CA ARG A 201 13.68 16.60 20.52
C ARG A 201 13.72 17.65 21.62
N ASP A 202 14.66 18.59 21.54
CA ASP A 202 14.87 19.59 22.59
C ASP A 202 13.82 20.71 22.56
N ASN A 203 13.15 20.89 21.41
CA ASN A 203 12.08 21.86 21.25
C ASN A 203 10.72 21.15 21.14
N THR A 204 9.95 21.16 22.24
CA THR A 204 8.64 20.50 22.33
C THR A 204 7.68 20.92 21.20
N VAL A 205 7.69 22.20 20.81
CA VAL A 205 6.79 22.70 19.75
C VAL A 205 7.19 22.10 18.41
N MET A 206 8.47 22.14 18.07
CA MET A 206 8.97 21.54 16.83
C MET A 206 8.79 20.02 16.81
N PHE A 207 8.96 19.35 17.94
CA PHE A 207 8.71 17.91 18.06
C PHE A 207 7.25 17.55 17.75
N VAL A 208 6.29 18.30 18.30
CA VAL A 208 4.86 18.09 18.02
C VAL A 208 4.53 18.35 16.55
N VAL A 209 5.08 19.42 15.97
CA VAL A 209 4.93 19.73 14.54
C VAL A 209 5.50 18.60 13.68
N ASN A 210 6.70 18.10 13.99
CA ASN A 210 7.34 17.00 13.27
C ASN A 210 6.53 15.70 13.36
N ILE A 211 5.95 15.37 14.52
CA ILE A 211 5.04 14.22 14.66
C ILE A 211 3.80 14.42 13.79
N PHE A 212 3.22 15.62 13.78
CA PHE A 212 2.02 15.89 12.98
C PHE A 212 2.32 15.78 11.47
N VAL A 213 3.41 16.38 11.00
CA VAL A 213 3.86 16.28 9.60
C VAL A 213 4.17 14.83 9.23
N SER A 214 4.86 14.09 10.10
CA SER A 214 5.16 12.67 9.89
C SER A 214 3.87 11.84 9.79
N PHE A 215 2.83 12.17 10.57
CA PHE A 215 1.54 11.51 10.50
C PHE A 215 0.84 11.80 9.17
N LEU A 216 0.86 13.05 8.71
CA LEU A 216 0.30 13.41 7.40
C LEU A 216 1.02 12.69 6.26
N LEU A 217 2.35 12.66 6.28
CA LEU A 217 3.16 11.91 5.31
C LEU A 217 2.87 10.42 5.38
N PHE A 218 2.75 9.86 6.59
CA PHE A 218 2.32 8.48 6.78
C PHE A 218 0.99 8.24 6.08
N LEU A 219 -0.05 9.05 6.32
CA LEU A 219 -1.35 8.87 5.68
C LEU A 219 -1.27 8.98 4.16
N ILE A 220 -0.55 9.98 3.64
CA ILE A 220 -0.39 10.24 2.20
C ILE A 220 0.25 9.05 1.48
N PHE A 221 1.25 8.39 2.07
CA PHE A 221 1.98 7.31 1.40
C PHE A 221 1.53 5.91 1.82
N TYR A 222 0.96 5.75 3.02
CA TYR A 222 0.49 4.46 3.51
C TYR A 222 -0.90 4.08 2.99
N ILE A 223 -1.85 5.03 2.95
CA ILE A 223 -3.22 4.74 2.50
C ILE A 223 -3.27 4.24 1.04
N PRO A 224 -2.53 4.83 0.08
CA PRO A 224 -2.51 4.33 -1.29
C PRO A 224 -2.02 2.88 -1.43
N LEU A 225 -1.11 2.43 -0.56
CA LEU A 225 -0.62 1.05 -0.59
C LEU A 225 -1.64 0.01 -0.10
N ARG A 226 -2.73 0.47 0.54
CA ARG A 226 -3.83 -0.37 1.06
C ARG A 226 -5.16 -0.11 0.37
N ILE A 227 -5.15 0.41 -0.87
CA ILE A 227 -6.38 0.69 -1.64
C ILE A 227 -7.45 -0.42 -1.51
N PRO A 228 -7.14 -1.72 -1.69
CA PRO A 228 -8.14 -2.77 -1.61
C PRO A 228 -8.85 -2.82 -0.24
N TYR A 229 -8.08 -2.75 0.84
CA TYR A 229 -8.60 -2.79 2.21
C TYR A 229 -9.33 -1.51 2.57
N TRP A 230 -8.81 -0.36 2.16
CA TRP A 230 -9.44 0.93 2.40
C TRP A 230 -10.82 1.01 1.77
N LEU A 231 -10.97 0.56 0.51
CA LEU A 231 -12.27 0.51 -0.18
C LEU A 231 -13.24 -0.45 0.52
N GLU A 232 -12.77 -1.61 0.98
CA GLU A 232 -13.60 -2.55 1.74
C GLU A 232 -14.07 -1.97 3.08
N GLU A 233 -13.19 -1.30 3.80
CA GLU A 233 -13.49 -0.69 5.11
C GLU A 233 -14.44 0.50 4.96
N ILE A 234 -14.25 1.37 3.97
CA ILE A 234 -15.16 2.49 3.70
C ILE A 234 -16.55 1.99 3.33
N ALA A 235 -16.65 1.04 2.39
CA ALA A 235 -17.94 0.52 1.93
C ALA A 235 -18.78 -0.05 3.10
N ARG A 236 -18.11 -0.53 4.16
CA ARG A 236 -18.75 -1.16 5.33
C ARG A 236 -18.95 -0.23 6.51
N MET A 237 -18.40 0.98 6.48
CA MET A 237 -18.42 1.87 7.62
C MET A 237 -19.83 2.43 7.85
N LYS A 238 -20.52 1.90 8.88
CA LYS A 238 -21.89 2.33 9.22
C LYS A 238 -21.94 3.14 10.51
N THR A 239 -20.98 2.92 11.42
CA THR A 239 -21.02 3.51 12.76
C THR A 239 -19.75 4.28 13.12
N LYS A 240 -19.86 5.19 14.10
CA LYS A 240 -18.71 5.88 14.69
C LYS A 240 -17.70 4.91 15.30
N ARG A 241 -18.16 3.75 15.78
CA ARG A 241 -17.28 2.71 16.32
C ARG A 241 -16.39 2.13 15.24
N ASP A 242 -16.95 1.87 14.05
CA ASP A 242 -16.17 1.35 12.92
C ASP A 242 -15.09 2.35 12.49
N PHE A 243 -15.44 3.65 12.47
CA PHE A 243 -14.47 4.71 12.23
C PHE A 243 -13.34 4.74 13.28
N LEU A 244 -13.66 4.60 14.57
CA LEU A 244 -12.65 4.55 15.63
C LEU A 244 -11.76 3.30 15.53
N LEU A 245 -12.32 2.15 15.14
CA LEU A 245 -11.55 0.93 14.90
C LEU A 245 -10.60 1.10 13.71
N LEU A 246 -11.09 1.67 12.61
CA LEU A 246 -10.27 2.02 11.45
C LEU A 246 -9.12 2.93 11.86
N PHE A 247 -9.42 4.05 12.51
CA PHE A 247 -8.42 5.01 12.97
C PHE A 247 -7.41 4.38 13.95
N GLY A 248 -7.89 3.60 14.92
CA GLY A 248 -7.04 2.87 15.86
C GLY A 248 -6.11 1.88 15.16
N SER A 249 -6.59 1.18 14.13
CA SER A 249 -5.77 0.26 13.34
C SER A 249 -4.66 0.98 12.57
N ILE A 250 -4.94 2.17 12.02
CA ILE A 250 -3.94 3.02 11.35
C ILE A 250 -2.86 3.46 12.35
N LEU A 251 -3.26 3.86 13.55
CA LEU A 251 -2.32 4.23 14.61
C LEU A 251 -1.40 3.09 15.03
N ILE A 252 -1.89 1.84 15.02
CA ILE A 252 -1.08 0.65 15.32
C ILE A 252 0.06 0.49 14.31
N ALA A 253 -0.15 0.81 13.03
CA ALA A 253 0.90 0.80 12.02
C ALA A 253 1.82 2.04 12.09
N TYR A 254 1.24 3.19 12.44
CA TYR A 254 1.97 4.46 12.51
C TYR A 254 3.00 4.52 13.64
N LEU A 255 2.63 4.11 14.86
CA LEU A 255 3.49 4.24 16.04
C LEU A 255 4.87 3.52 15.87
N PRO A 256 4.92 2.26 15.38
CA PRO A 256 6.16 1.60 14.98
C PRO A 256 7.02 2.38 14.00
N THR A 257 6.38 3.00 13.00
CA THR A 257 7.07 3.73 11.94
C THR A 257 7.81 4.94 12.52
N ILE A 258 7.16 5.77 13.33
CA ILE A 258 7.84 6.90 14.00
C ILE A 258 8.92 6.38 14.94
N TRP A 259 8.66 5.29 15.66
CA TRP A 259 9.64 4.73 16.58
C TRP A 259 10.93 4.35 15.87
N SER A 260 10.85 3.90 14.61
CA SER A 260 12.03 3.59 13.79
C SER A 260 12.86 4.82 13.37
N LEU A 261 12.30 6.03 13.46
CA LEU A 261 13.01 7.29 13.23
C LEU A 261 13.80 7.77 14.46
N ARG A 262 13.86 6.98 15.53
CA ARG A 262 14.62 7.32 16.73
C ARG A 262 16.11 7.14 16.59
#